data_AF-A0A661EXD5-F1
#
_entry.id   AF-A0A661EXD5-F1
#
_cell.length_a   1.000
_cell.length_b   1.000
_cell.length_c   1.000
_cell.angle_alpha   90.00
_cell.angle_beta   90.00
_cell.angle_gamma   90.00
#
_symmetry.space_group_name_H-M   'P 1'
#
loop_
_entity.id
_entity.type
_entity.pdbx_description
1 polymer ?
#
loop_
_entity_poly.entity_id
_entity_poly.type
_entity_poly.pdbx_seq_one_letter_code
_entity_poly.pdbx_strand_id
1 'polypeptide(L)'
;MRPLGEAERFFWLFDRVNCMNFAVYAELDESLEIDRIEQALNELVSVTPALQVRVETAGKKLFFVEEQSSLLHVEQIHVEQDWRGTVLDEMVKPFTPCTSPMVRCLLIDGEKTGSIVVMIFQHTIADGRSGIDFAKKLLRRALGEECSGLNQGKLSPAMEANFPNKYRKIGGRIRGNLFRFREGFEWKRYGELEPFPDYKTDIKCERKASSYQLVIEEKLLTKLKQKAREEKTTLHGLIGSAQLLALREEFSDKANHPMVLTSLADMRGQLTQPVLVEELALQITFLVTTHRVECGASFWELARDIRQQ
;
A
#
# COMPACT_ATOMS: atom_id res chain seq x y z
N MET A 1 -0.39 10.55 -23.49
CA MET A 1 -0.52 11.30 -22.23
C MET A 1 -1.87 10.99 -21.58
N ARG A 2 -1.90 10.49 -20.35
CA ARG A 2 -3.09 10.15 -19.56
C ARG A 2 -3.11 10.98 -18.27
N PRO A 3 -4.18 11.71 -17.93
CA PRO A 3 -4.27 12.38 -16.63
C PRO A 3 -4.14 11.39 -15.47
N LEU A 4 -3.45 11.77 -14.40
CA LEU A 4 -3.48 11.01 -13.15
C LEU A 4 -4.90 11.02 -12.58
N GLY A 5 -5.37 9.88 -12.10
CA GLY A 5 -6.53 9.74 -11.24
C GLY A 5 -6.33 10.44 -9.90
N GLU A 6 -7.37 10.54 -9.08
CA GLU A 6 -7.31 11.23 -7.80
C GLU A 6 -6.38 10.51 -6.82
N ALA A 7 -6.45 9.17 -6.76
CA ALA A 7 -5.55 8.37 -5.92
C ALA A 7 -4.10 8.47 -6.40
N GLU A 8 -3.86 8.31 -7.70
CA GLU A 8 -2.52 8.44 -8.31
C GLU A 8 -1.91 9.81 -8.03
N ARG A 9 -2.72 10.88 -8.19
CA ARG A 9 -2.36 12.26 -7.90
C ARG A 9 -2.08 12.49 -6.42
N PHE A 10 -2.89 11.91 -5.53
CA PHE A 10 -2.68 11.98 -4.08
C PHE A 10 -1.31 11.40 -3.73
N PHE A 11 -1.00 10.18 -4.15
CA PHE A 11 0.29 9.56 -3.84
C PHE A 11 1.47 10.31 -4.47
N TRP A 12 1.34 10.79 -5.72
CA TRP A 12 2.42 11.55 -6.36
C TRP A 12 2.75 12.84 -5.60
N LEU A 13 1.72 13.59 -5.17
CA LEU A 13 1.89 14.84 -4.43
C LEU A 13 2.37 14.58 -3.00
N PHE A 14 1.81 13.58 -2.33
CA PHE A 14 2.18 13.24 -0.96
C PHE A 14 3.62 12.73 -0.88
N ASP A 15 4.08 11.98 -1.89
CA ASP A 15 5.46 11.52 -2.04
C ASP A 15 6.50 12.66 -2.07
N ARG A 16 6.09 13.89 -2.40
CA ARG A 16 6.98 15.08 -2.36
C ARG A 16 7.26 15.60 -0.95
N VAL A 17 6.42 15.24 0.02
CA VAL A 17 6.55 15.67 1.42
C VAL A 17 6.81 14.51 2.38
N ASN A 18 6.43 13.29 1.98
CA ASN A 18 6.67 12.08 2.72
C ASN A 18 6.75 10.90 1.74
N CYS A 19 7.91 10.24 1.67
CA CYS A 19 8.13 9.12 0.75
C CYS A 19 7.10 8.02 1.01
N MET A 20 6.29 7.69 0.00
CA MET A 20 5.27 6.65 0.07
C MET A 20 5.62 5.49 -0.85
N ASN A 21 6.91 5.18 -0.96
CA ASN A 21 7.30 3.94 -1.60
C ASN A 21 6.89 2.76 -0.73
N PHE A 22 6.57 1.65 -1.37
CA PHE A 22 6.32 0.39 -0.69
C PHE A 22 7.21 -0.69 -1.26
N ALA A 23 7.64 -1.61 -0.40
CA ALA A 23 8.38 -2.79 -0.80
C ALA A 23 7.47 -4.03 -0.75
N VAL A 24 7.71 -4.94 -1.69
CA VAL A 24 7.31 -6.35 -1.60
C VAL A 24 8.58 -7.17 -1.72
N TYR A 25 8.65 -8.29 -1.04
CA TYR A 25 9.85 -9.12 -1.05
C TYR A 25 9.50 -10.60 -1.03
N ALA A 26 10.43 -11.41 -1.50
CA ALA A 26 10.41 -12.86 -1.37
C ALA A 26 11.71 -13.32 -0.72
N GLU A 27 11.59 -14.11 0.33
CA GLU A 27 12.70 -14.84 0.97
C GLU A 27 12.79 -16.20 0.26
N LEU A 28 13.97 -16.53 -0.25
CA LEU A 28 14.25 -17.79 -0.94
C LEU A 28 15.26 -18.59 -0.13
N ASP A 29 15.13 -19.91 -0.16
CA ASP A 29 16.11 -20.81 0.47
C ASP A 29 17.39 -20.97 -0.37
N GLU A 30 17.30 -20.66 -1.66
CA GLU A 30 18.38 -20.79 -2.64
C GLU A 30 18.96 -19.43 -3.03
N SER A 31 20.22 -19.43 -3.46
CA SER A 31 20.85 -18.25 -4.04
C SER A 31 20.41 -18.06 -5.49
N LEU A 32 20.10 -16.82 -5.86
CA LEU A 32 19.80 -16.44 -7.24
C LEU A 32 20.96 -15.67 -7.87
N GLU A 33 21.21 -15.95 -9.15
CA GLU A 33 22.16 -15.17 -9.96
C GLU A 33 21.55 -13.81 -10.31
N ILE A 34 22.27 -12.73 -9.98
CA ILE A 34 21.85 -11.35 -10.24
C ILE A 34 21.50 -11.13 -11.72
N ASP A 35 22.30 -11.68 -12.64
CA ASP A 35 22.11 -11.54 -14.09
C ASP A 35 20.75 -12.07 -14.55
N ARG A 36 20.26 -13.17 -13.96
CA ARG A 36 18.95 -13.74 -14.31
C ARG A 36 17.81 -12.85 -13.85
N ILE A 37 17.92 -12.27 -12.66
CA ILE A 37 16.91 -11.35 -12.12
C ILE A 37 16.92 -10.06 -12.95
N GLU A 38 18.09 -9.52 -13.25
CA GLU A 38 18.22 -8.28 -14.03
C GLU A 38 17.68 -8.45 -15.45
N GLN A 39 17.99 -9.57 -16.12
CA GLN A 39 17.43 -9.88 -17.42
C GLN A 39 15.91 -9.99 -17.36
N ALA A 40 15.37 -10.80 -16.43
CA ALA A 40 13.93 -10.98 -16.27
C ALA A 40 13.21 -9.67 -15.94
N LEU A 41 13.81 -8.83 -15.10
CA LEU A 41 13.27 -7.52 -14.73
C LEU A 41 13.18 -6.60 -15.94
N ASN A 42 14.23 -6.49 -16.74
CA ASN A 42 14.24 -5.62 -17.91
C ASN A 42 13.26 -6.10 -19.00
N GLU A 43 13.12 -7.42 -19.18
CA GLU A 43 12.07 -7.99 -20.04
C GLU A 43 10.68 -7.57 -19.56
N LEU A 44 10.37 -7.75 -18.27
CA LEU A 44 9.07 -7.38 -17.70
C LEU A 44 8.81 -5.87 -17.74
N VAL A 45 9.81 -5.05 -17.45
CA VAL A 45 9.72 -3.58 -17.54
C VAL A 45 9.34 -3.18 -18.95
N SER A 46 9.99 -3.75 -19.98
CA SER A 46 9.78 -3.38 -21.39
C SER A 46 8.34 -3.61 -21.86
N VAL A 47 7.64 -4.59 -21.27
CA VAL A 47 6.27 -4.97 -21.65
C VAL A 47 5.20 -4.47 -20.68
N THR A 48 5.56 -3.81 -19.58
CA THR A 48 4.61 -3.37 -18.54
C THR A 48 4.30 -1.88 -18.70
N PRO A 49 3.08 -1.48 -19.13
CA PRO A 49 2.81 -0.08 -19.48
C PRO A 49 2.98 0.91 -18.32
N ALA A 50 2.66 0.51 -17.09
CA ALA A 50 2.86 1.34 -15.89
C ALA A 50 4.33 1.58 -15.55
N LEU A 51 5.24 0.77 -16.11
CA LEU A 51 6.68 0.93 -16.01
C LEU A 51 7.27 1.57 -17.27
N GLN A 52 6.46 2.04 -18.21
CA GLN A 52 6.87 2.76 -19.44
C GLN A 52 6.29 4.18 -19.42
N VAL A 53 6.19 4.77 -18.24
CA VAL A 53 5.65 6.12 -18.04
C VAL A 53 6.41 6.88 -16.97
N ARG A 54 6.51 8.18 -17.18
CA ARG A 54 6.87 9.16 -16.15
C ARG A 54 5.71 10.10 -15.87
N VAL A 55 5.79 10.79 -14.73
CA VAL A 55 4.82 11.84 -14.39
C VAL A 55 5.33 13.20 -14.86
N GLU A 56 4.49 13.89 -15.64
CA GLU A 56 4.70 15.28 -16.05
C GLU A 56 3.65 16.22 -15.45
N THR A 57 4.06 17.47 -15.26
CA THR A 57 3.16 18.56 -14.90
C THR A 57 2.87 19.42 -16.13
N ALA A 58 1.60 19.61 -16.48
CA ALA A 58 1.17 20.60 -17.45
C ALA A 58 0.14 21.54 -16.82
N GLY A 59 0.56 22.76 -16.50
CA GLY A 59 -0.23 23.72 -15.74
C GLY A 59 -0.48 23.22 -14.31
N LYS A 60 -1.77 23.09 -13.92
CA LYS A 60 -2.18 22.59 -12.60
C LYS A 60 -2.53 21.09 -12.59
N LYS A 61 -2.23 20.37 -13.68
CA LYS A 61 -2.60 18.96 -13.86
C LYS A 61 -1.35 18.11 -13.99
N LEU A 62 -1.45 16.87 -13.52
CA LEU A 62 -0.42 15.85 -13.59
C LEU A 62 -0.86 14.77 -14.57
N PHE A 63 0.11 14.26 -15.35
CA PHE A 63 -0.14 13.28 -16.39
C PHE A 63 0.92 12.18 -16.38
N PHE A 64 0.50 10.96 -16.66
CA PHE A 64 1.38 9.92 -17.16
C PHE A 64 1.67 10.17 -18.63
N VAL A 65 2.96 10.22 -18.95
CA VAL A 65 3.48 10.37 -20.31
C VAL A 65 4.28 9.12 -20.63
N GLU A 66 3.96 8.49 -21.75
CA GLU A 66 4.68 7.34 -22.25
C GLU A 66 6.14 7.71 -22.51
N GLU A 67 7.03 6.91 -21.97
CA GLU A 67 8.47 7.07 -22.07
C GLU A 67 9.11 5.69 -22.06
N GLN A 68 10.02 5.45 -23.01
CA GLN A 68 10.82 4.25 -22.98
C GLN A 68 11.72 4.29 -21.74
N SER A 69 11.48 3.35 -20.83
CA SER A 69 12.25 3.28 -19.60
C SER A 69 13.72 2.97 -19.83
N SER A 70 14.55 3.56 -19.00
CA SER A 70 15.94 3.15 -18.85
C SER A 70 16.03 1.69 -18.37
N LEU A 71 17.14 1.02 -18.70
CA LEU A 71 17.43 -0.29 -18.15
C LEU A 71 17.57 -0.18 -16.64
N LEU A 72 16.95 -1.11 -15.93
CA LEU A 72 17.09 -1.24 -14.48
C LEU A 72 18.27 -2.14 -14.17
N HIS A 73 19.12 -1.66 -13.27
CA HIS A 73 20.12 -2.49 -12.61
C HIS A 73 19.56 -3.02 -11.30
N VAL A 74 19.80 -4.30 -11.02
CA VAL A 74 19.51 -4.90 -9.72
C VAL A 74 20.64 -4.53 -8.77
N GLU A 75 20.31 -3.93 -7.63
CA GLU A 75 21.32 -3.61 -6.62
C GLU A 75 21.56 -4.84 -5.74
N GLN A 76 22.75 -5.43 -5.84
CA GLN A 76 23.14 -6.54 -4.97
C GLN A 76 23.76 -6.04 -3.69
N ILE A 77 23.20 -6.47 -2.56
CA ILE A 77 23.61 -6.04 -1.22
C ILE A 77 23.92 -7.28 -0.39
N HIS A 78 25.10 -7.32 0.20
CA HIS A 78 25.46 -8.35 1.16
C HIS A 78 25.26 -7.83 2.59
N VAL A 79 24.53 -8.59 3.41
CA VAL A 79 24.27 -8.24 4.81
C VAL A 79 24.39 -9.48 5.69
N GLU A 80 25.23 -9.36 6.73
CA GLU A 80 25.39 -10.41 7.73
C GLU A 80 24.17 -10.53 8.65
N GLN A 81 23.50 -9.41 8.94
CA GLN A 81 22.35 -9.32 9.85
C GLN A 81 21.36 -8.24 9.38
N ASP A 82 20.09 -8.41 9.77
CA ASP A 82 18.99 -7.44 9.58
C ASP A 82 18.83 -6.86 8.17
N TRP A 83 18.62 -7.73 7.19
CA TRP A 83 18.27 -7.31 5.82
C TRP A 83 17.03 -6.40 5.76
N ARG A 84 16.14 -6.46 6.76
CA ARG A 84 14.93 -5.61 6.82
C ARG A 84 15.31 -4.14 6.99
N GLY A 85 16.34 -3.84 7.80
CA GLY A 85 16.89 -2.50 7.94
C GLY A 85 17.28 -1.89 6.59
N THR A 86 17.99 -2.66 5.75
CA THR A 86 18.36 -2.25 4.38
C THR A 86 17.14 -1.92 3.53
N VAL A 87 16.09 -2.76 3.58
CA VAL A 87 14.85 -2.50 2.83
C VAL A 87 14.16 -1.23 3.31
N LEU A 88 14.13 -0.99 4.62
CA LEU A 88 13.54 0.21 5.21
C LEU A 88 14.29 1.48 4.78
N ASP A 89 15.61 1.44 4.78
CA ASP A 89 16.46 2.56 4.32
C ASP A 89 16.25 2.84 2.82
N GLU A 90 16.09 1.79 2.00
CA GLU A 90 15.79 1.96 0.58
C GLU A 90 14.38 2.50 0.32
N MET A 91 13.39 2.09 1.11
CA MET A 91 12.01 2.55 0.98
C MET A 91 11.88 4.06 1.19
N VAL A 92 12.64 4.64 2.12
CA VAL A 92 12.56 6.09 2.40
C VAL A 92 13.29 6.96 1.37
N LYS A 93 14.06 6.37 0.44
CA LYS A 93 14.68 7.12 -0.67
C LYS A 93 13.64 7.49 -1.73
N PRO A 94 13.46 8.79 -2.07
CA PRO A 94 12.49 9.20 -3.06
C PRO A 94 12.94 8.82 -4.48
N PHE A 95 11.98 8.57 -5.37
CA PHE A 95 12.26 8.47 -6.80
C PHE A 95 12.55 9.85 -7.39
N THR A 96 13.53 9.90 -8.30
CA THR A 96 13.82 11.11 -9.07
C THR A 96 12.55 11.55 -9.83
N PRO A 97 12.12 12.82 -9.71
CA PRO A 97 10.97 13.30 -10.47
C PRO A 97 11.20 13.14 -11.98
N CYS A 98 10.12 12.91 -12.71
CA CYS A 98 10.14 12.91 -14.17
C CYS A 98 11.06 11.83 -14.80
N THR A 99 11.33 10.72 -14.10
CA THR A 99 12.08 9.57 -14.65
C THR A 99 11.22 8.32 -14.72
N SER A 100 11.52 7.46 -15.70
CA SER A 100 10.96 6.11 -15.84
C SER A 100 12.09 5.05 -15.87
N PRO A 101 11.92 3.90 -15.20
CA PRO A 101 10.73 3.43 -14.49
C PRO A 101 10.73 3.82 -13.01
N MET A 102 9.55 3.89 -12.39
CA MET A 102 9.38 4.23 -10.96
C MET A 102 9.36 2.99 -10.06
N VAL A 103 10.34 2.12 -10.28
CA VAL A 103 10.56 0.87 -9.54
C VAL A 103 12.05 0.63 -9.33
N ARG A 104 12.43 0.01 -8.21
CA ARG A 104 13.79 -0.46 -7.90
C ARG A 104 13.75 -1.94 -7.53
N CYS A 105 14.85 -2.64 -7.78
CA CYS A 105 15.01 -4.04 -7.40
C CYS A 105 16.31 -4.22 -6.62
N LEU A 106 16.22 -4.93 -5.50
CA LEU A 106 17.38 -5.32 -4.70
C LEU A 106 17.47 -6.85 -4.69
N LEU A 107 18.69 -7.36 -4.77
CA LEU A 107 19.02 -8.74 -4.43
C LEU A 107 19.85 -8.70 -3.15
N ILE A 108 19.29 -9.19 -2.06
CA ILE A 108 19.96 -9.19 -0.76
C ILE A 108 20.37 -10.62 -0.40
N ASP A 109 21.67 -10.84 -0.18
CA ASP A 109 22.22 -12.13 0.20
C ASP A 109 22.81 -12.07 1.62
N GLY A 110 22.59 -13.10 2.44
CA GLY A 110 23.15 -13.21 3.79
C GLY A 110 23.74 -14.60 4.07
N GLU A 111 24.58 -14.74 5.10
CA GLU A 111 25.24 -16.03 5.41
C GLU A 111 24.27 -17.16 5.81
N LYS A 112 23.08 -16.82 6.33
CA LYS A 112 22.13 -17.78 6.95
C LYS A 112 20.81 -17.94 6.20
N THR A 113 20.57 -17.12 5.19
CA THR A 113 19.35 -17.10 4.39
C THR A 113 19.78 -17.23 2.94
N GLY A 114 18.96 -17.89 2.09
CA GLY A 114 19.16 -17.76 0.65
C GLY A 114 18.92 -16.31 0.20
N SER A 115 18.65 -16.13 -1.09
CA SER A 115 18.48 -14.78 -1.63
C SER A 115 17.15 -14.15 -1.22
N ILE A 116 17.17 -12.84 -1.01
CA ILE A 116 15.98 -12.04 -0.77
C ILE A 116 15.82 -11.07 -1.93
N VAL A 117 14.77 -11.27 -2.72
CA VAL A 117 14.47 -10.38 -3.85
C VAL A 117 13.45 -9.35 -3.39
N VAL A 118 13.80 -8.08 -3.49
CA VAL A 118 12.98 -6.96 -3.03
C VAL A 118 12.62 -6.09 -4.23
N MET A 119 11.35 -5.76 -4.35
CA MET A 119 10.82 -4.82 -5.34
C MET A 119 10.25 -3.62 -4.61
N ILE A 120 10.74 -2.42 -4.92
CA ILE A 120 10.31 -1.17 -4.32
C ILE A 120 9.62 -0.33 -5.39
N PHE A 121 8.36 0.02 -5.16
CA PHE A 121 7.55 0.76 -6.11
C PHE A 121 7.16 2.12 -5.58
N GLN A 122 7.03 3.10 -6.48
CA GLN A 122 6.28 4.29 -6.16
C GLN A 122 4.76 3.99 -6.16
N HIS A 123 4.04 4.41 -5.13
CA HIS A 123 2.60 4.12 -5.01
C HIS A 123 1.74 4.67 -6.16
N THR A 124 2.18 5.68 -6.92
CA THR A 124 1.42 6.21 -8.05
C THR A 124 1.19 5.16 -9.15
N ILE A 125 2.06 4.15 -9.30
CA ILE A 125 1.93 3.13 -10.34
C ILE A 125 1.44 1.77 -9.85
N ALA A 126 1.45 1.52 -8.53
CA ALA A 126 1.21 0.19 -7.99
C ALA A 126 0.61 0.20 -6.57
N ASP A 127 -0.02 -0.93 -6.22
CA ASP A 127 -0.43 -1.24 -4.86
C ASP A 127 0.15 -2.60 -4.43
N GLY A 128 -0.05 -2.98 -3.17
CA GLY A 128 0.52 -4.22 -2.63
C GLY A 128 0.10 -5.47 -3.40
N ARG A 129 -1.12 -5.53 -3.95
CA ARG A 129 -1.59 -6.71 -4.71
C ARG A 129 -0.87 -6.82 -6.05
N SER A 130 -0.85 -5.73 -6.82
CA SER A 130 -0.18 -5.72 -8.12
C SER A 130 1.34 -5.82 -8.00
N GLY A 131 1.93 -5.24 -6.96
CA GLY A 131 3.35 -5.38 -6.64
C GLY A 131 3.73 -6.84 -6.33
N ILE A 132 2.95 -7.55 -5.51
CA ILE A 132 3.18 -8.97 -5.22
C ILE A 132 3.08 -9.82 -6.49
N ASP A 133 2.08 -9.57 -7.34
CA ASP A 133 1.92 -10.29 -8.60
C ASP A 133 3.10 -10.05 -9.55
N PHE A 134 3.53 -8.79 -9.67
CA PHE A 134 4.72 -8.43 -10.45
C PHE A 134 5.99 -9.13 -9.92
N ALA A 135 6.20 -9.15 -8.61
CA ALA A 135 7.33 -9.85 -7.99
C ALA A 135 7.28 -11.37 -8.26
N LYS A 136 6.11 -11.98 -8.23
CA LYS A 136 5.94 -13.41 -8.60
C LYS A 136 6.30 -13.66 -10.06
N LYS A 137 5.87 -12.79 -10.97
CA LYS A 137 6.23 -12.87 -12.40
C LYS A 137 7.74 -12.74 -12.60
N LEU A 138 8.37 -11.79 -11.91
CA LEU A 138 9.82 -11.61 -11.94
C LEU A 138 10.54 -12.90 -11.52
N LEU A 139 10.18 -13.46 -10.37
CA LEU A 139 10.82 -14.68 -9.86
C LEU A 139 10.63 -15.87 -10.80
N ARG A 140 9.40 -16.12 -11.26
CA ARG A 140 9.11 -17.20 -12.23
C ARG A 140 9.95 -17.03 -13.50
N ARG A 141 10.02 -15.81 -14.03
CA ARG A 141 10.79 -15.51 -15.24
C ARG A 141 12.29 -15.68 -15.02
N ALA A 142 12.83 -15.23 -13.88
CA ALA A 142 14.23 -15.41 -13.51
C ALA A 142 14.61 -16.89 -13.31
N LEU A 143 13.64 -17.72 -12.90
CA LEU A 143 13.78 -19.18 -12.79
C LEU A 143 13.58 -19.92 -14.13
N GLY A 144 13.37 -19.19 -15.23
CA GLY A 144 13.23 -19.75 -16.58
C GLY A 144 11.82 -20.25 -16.92
N GLU A 145 10.81 -19.98 -16.09
CA GLU A 145 9.43 -20.31 -16.41
C GLU A 145 8.87 -19.38 -17.51
N GLU A 146 8.04 -19.95 -18.40
CA GLU A 146 7.23 -19.14 -19.30
C GLU A 146 6.11 -18.44 -18.51
N CYS A 147 6.20 -17.11 -18.43
CA CYS A 147 5.13 -16.30 -17.85
C CYS A 147 4.10 -15.96 -18.93
N SER A 148 2.96 -16.63 -18.93
CA SER A 148 1.80 -16.19 -19.72
C SER A 148 1.19 -14.90 -19.15
N GLY A 149 0.54 -14.09 -20.00
CA GLY A 149 -0.18 -12.89 -19.55
C GLY A 149 0.71 -11.66 -19.30
N LEU A 150 1.83 -11.52 -20.02
CA LEU A 150 2.51 -10.23 -20.14
C LEU A 150 1.51 -9.23 -20.75
N ASN A 151 1.09 -8.24 -19.97
CA ASN A 151 0.13 -7.21 -20.39
C ASN A 151 0.77 -6.28 -21.42
N GLN A 152 0.94 -6.77 -22.64
CA GLN A 152 1.30 -5.96 -23.81
C GLN A 152 0.08 -5.09 -24.13
N GLY A 153 0.15 -3.81 -23.80
CA GLY A 153 -1.02 -2.95 -23.95
C GLY A 153 -0.75 -1.48 -23.64
N LYS A 154 -1.85 -0.73 -23.56
CA LYS A 154 -1.83 0.66 -23.12
C LYS A 154 -1.98 0.72 -21.61
N LEU A 155 -1.47 1.79 -21.02
CA LEU A 155 -1.71 2.07 -19.61
C LEU A 155 -3.21 2.09 -19.30
N SER A 156 -3.62 1.35 -18.28
CA SER A 156 -5.02 1.27 -17.85
C SER A 156 -5.58 2.66 -17.52
N PRO A 157 -6.88 2.90 -17.75
CA PRO A 157 -7.50 4.15 -17.37
C PRO A 157 -7.44 4.35 -15.85
N ALA A 158 -7.51 5.60 -15.42
CA ALA A 158 -7.62 5.93 -14.00
C ALA A 158 -8.84 5.24 -13.38
N MET A 159 -8.72 4.84 -12.11
CA MET A 159 -9.74 4.08 -11.37
C MET A 159 -11.15 4.69 -11.49
N GLU A 160 -11.24 6.01 -11.43
CA GLU A 160 -12.50 6.77 -11.46
C GLU A 160 -13.27 6.61 -12.77
N ALA A 161 -12.57 6.32 -13.87
CA ALA A 161 -13.19 6.04 -15.15
C ALA A 161 -14.08 4.79 -15.09
N ASN A 162 -13.70 3.83 -14.24
CA ASN A 162 -14.34 2.54 -14.06
C ASN A 162 -15.28 2.50 -12.85
N PHE A 163 -15.60 3.64 -12.24
CA PHE A 163 -16.61 3.68 -11.18
C PHE A 163 -18.01 3.32 -11.71
N PRO A 164 -18.85 2.62 -10.92
CA PRO A 164 -20.25 2.42 -11.24
C PRO A 164 -20.96 3.73 -11.59
N ASN A 165 -21.89 3.71 -12.56
CA ASN A 165 -22.60 4.91 -13.06
C ASN A 165 -23.13 5.82 -11.95
N LYS A 166 -23.63 5.23 -10.87
CA LYS A 166 -24.16 5.93 -9.70
C LYS A 166 -23.11 6.79 -8.98
N TYR A 167 -21.82 6.47 -9.08
CA TYR A 167 -20.71 7.21 -8.48
C TYR A 167 -19.95 8.09 -9.48
N ARG A 168 -20.39 8.17 -10.75
CA ARG A 168 -19.79 9.05 -11.76
C ARG A 168 -20.57 10.35 -11.94
N LYS A 169 -19.89 11.38 -12.44
CA LYS A 169 -20.47 12.69 -12.83
C LYS A 169 -21.39 13.27 -11.71
N ILE A 170 -22.64 13.59 -12.04
CA ILE A 170 -23.62 14.21 -11.13
C ILE A 170 -23.93 13.26 -9.95
N GLY A 171 -24.10 11.97 -10.21
CA GLY A 171 -24.37 10.97 -9.15
C GLY A 171 -23.21 10.87 -8.16
N GLY A 172 -21.97 10.91 -8.66
CA GLY A 172 -20.76 11.00 -7.84
C GLY A 172 -20.72 12.28 -7.00
N ARG A 173 -21.06 13.44 -7.59
CA ARG A 173 -21.08 14.73 -6.86
C ARG A 173 -22.12 14.75 -5.74
N ILE A 174 -23.32 14.22 -5.98
CA ILE A 174 -24.39 14.11 -4.97
C ILE A 174 -23.93 13.20 -3.83
N ARG A 175 -23.46 11.99 -4.14
CA ARG A 175 -23.03 11.02 -3.14
C ARG A 175 -21.79 11.47 -2.38
N GLY A 176 -20.83 12.11 -3.05
CA GLY A 176 -19.65 12.69 -2.42
C GLY A 176 -19.99 13.85 -1.49
N ASN A 177 -20.96 14.69 -1.84
CA ASN A 177 -21.48 15.72 -0.93
C ASN A 177 -22.18 15.11 0.29
N LEU A 178 -23.02 14.09 0.09
CA LEU A 178 -23.66 13.37 1.18
C LEU A 178 -22.64 12.70 2.10
N PHE A 179 -21.60 12.09 1.53
CA PHE A 179 -20.50 11.49 2.27
C PHE A 179 -19.75 12.53 3.12
N ARG A 180 -19.30 13.64 2.51
CA ARG A 180 -18.65 14.73 3.25
C ARG A 180 -19.52 15.34 4.34
N PHE A 181 -20.83 15.46 4.07
CA PHE A 181 -21.78 15.92 5.08
C PHE A 181 -21.84 14.94 6.25
N ARG A 182 -21.96 13.64 5.98
CA ARG A 182 -21.95 12.60 7.02
C ARG A 182 -20.64 12.60 7.80
N GLU A 183 -19.49 12.65 7.14
CA GLU A 183 -18.19 12.75 7.80
C GLU A 183 -18.08 14.00 8.68
N GLY A 184 -18.51 15.16 8.19
CA GLY A 184 -18.54 16.39 8.99
C GLY A 184 -19.44 16.28 10.22
N PHE A 185 -20.53 15.51 10.15
CA PHE A 185 -21.37 15.19 11.31
C PHE A 185 -20.68 14.22 12.27
N GLU A 186 -20.02 13.19 11.77
CA GLU A 186 -19.25 12.25 12.61
C GLU A 186 -18.10 12.99 13.30
N TRP A 187 -17.34 13.85 12.63
CA TRP A 187 -16.31 14.68 13.27
C TRP A 187 -16.88 15.59 14.37
N LYS A 188 -18.02 16.26 14.12
CA LYS A 188 -18.70 17.04 15.17
C LYS A 188 -19.19 16.16 16.32
N ARG A 189 -19.63 14.94 16.04
CA ARG A 189 -20.07 13.98 17.05
C ARG A 189 -18.89 13.51 17.91
N TYR A 190 -17.74 13.24 17.31
CA TYR A 190 -16.59 12.65 18.01
C TYR A 190 -15.69 13.68 18.71
N GLY A 191 -15.68 14.93 18.24
CA GLY A 191 -14.79 15.97 18.76
C GLY A 191 -13.52 16.10 17.91
N GLU A 192 -12.62 16.99 18.33
CA GLU A 192 -11.33 17.16 17.66
C GLU A 192 -10.43 15.94 17.92
N LEU A 193 -9.66 15.54 16.90
CA LEU A 193 -8.67 14.48 17.04
C LEU A 193 -7.44 15.05 17.74
N GLU A 194 -7.05 14.42 18.84
CA GLU A 194 -5.83 14.74 19.54
C GLU A 194 -4.65 13.95 18.95
N PRO A 195 -3.47 14.57 18.77
CA PRO A 195 -2.26 13.82 18.47
C PRO A 195 -1.98 12.79 19.57
N PHE A 196 -1.30 11.70 19.22
CA PHE A 196 -0.86 10.74 20.23
C PHE A 196 0.12 11.41 21.21
N PRO A 197 0.15 11.00 22.49
CA PRO A 197 0.98 11.65 23.52
C PRO A 197 2.46 11.82 23.13
N ASP A 198 3.02 10.86 22.41
CA ASP A 198 4.41 10.86 21.94
C ASP A 198 4.57 11.25 20.45
N TYR A 199 3.50 11.72 19.81
CA TYR A 199 3.57 12.14 18.42
C TYR A 199 4.38 13.43 18.28
N LYS A 200 5.60 13.28 17.76
CA LYS A 200 6.50 14.37 17.44
C LYS A 200 6.01 15.16 16.23
N THR A 201 5.71 16.44 16.44
CA THR A 201 5.22 17.35 15.39
C THR A 201 6.34 18.11 14.69
N ASP A 202 7.61 17.95 15.12
CA ASP A 202 8.75 18.55 14.46
C ASP A 202 9.02 17.89 13.10
N ILE A 203 8.96 18.70 12.04
CA ILE A 203 9.24 18.26 10.67
C ILE A 203 10.75 18.07 10.52
N LYS A 204 11.20 16.82 10.35
CA LYS A 204 12.58 16.50 9.98
C LYS A 204 12.66 16.12 8.52
N CYS A 205 13.72 16.59 7.85
CA CYS A 205 14.04 16.20 6.47
C CYS A 205 14.46 14.73 6.39
N GLU A 206 15.15 14.21 7.40
CA GLU A 206 15.55 12.81 7.48
C GLU A 206 14.44 11.96 8.10
N ARG A 207 14.19 10.81 7.47
CA ARG A 207 13.20 9.83 7.91
C ARG A 207 13.91 8.53 8.25
N LYS A 208 13.60 7.98 9.41
CA LYS A 208 14.01 6.64 9.82
C LYS A 208 12.76 5.77 9.91
N ALA A 209 12.68 4.75 9.08
CA ALA A 209 11.62 3.75 9.18
C ALA A 209 12.04 2.65 10.17
N SER A 210 11.05 1.98 10.75
CA SER A 210 11.26 0.84 11.65
C SER A 210 10.13 -0.16 11.43
N SER A 211 10.44 -1.44 11.56
CA SER A 211 9.47 -2.51 11.39
C SER A 211 9.48 -3.43 12.58
N TYR A 212 8.30 -3.87 12.99
CA TYR A 212 8.10 -4.89 14.03
C TYR A 212 7.18 -5.95 13.45
N GLN A 213 7.61 -7.21 13.50
CA GLN A 213 6.84 -8.33 12.99
C GLN A 213 6.25 -9.11 14.15
N LEU A 214 4.92 -9.27 14.14
CA LEU A 214 4.20 -10.18 15.01
C LEU A 214 3.76 -11.39 14.20
N VAL A 215 4.31 -12.56 14.51
CA VAL A 215 3.96 -13.81 13.84
C VAL A 215 2.85 -14.50 14.63
N ILE A 216 1.68 -14.68 13.99
CA ILE A 216 0.56 -15.41 14.56
C ILE A 216 0.59 -16.84 14.00
N GLU A 217 0.83 -17.83 14.87
CA GLU A 217 0.81 -19.23 14.49
C GLU A 217 -0.53 -19.65 13.86
N GLU A 218 -0.51 -20.58 12.91
CA GLU A 218 -1.69 -21.03 12.18
C GLU A 218 -2.80 -21.56 13.09
N LYS A 219 -2.43 -22.32 14.14
CA LYS A 219 -3.37 -22.83 15.15
C LYS A 219 -4.07 -21.69 15.89
N LEU A 220 -3.33 -20.64 16.27
CA LEU A 220 -3.89 -19.47 16.92
C LEU A 220 -4.76 -18.67 15.95
N LEU A 221 -4.30 -18.45 14.72
CA LEU A 221 -5.06 -17.76 13.68
C LEU A 221 -6.41 -18.43 13.41
N THR A 222 -6.44 -19.77 13.38
CA THR A 222 -7.68 -20.54 13.20
C THR A 222 -8.64 -20.31 14.36
N LYS A 223 -8.14 -20.36 15.61
CA LYS A 223 -8.93 -20.04 16.81
C LYS A 223 -9.44 -18.60 16.80
N LEU A 224 -8.61 -17.63 16.42
CA LEU A 224 -9.01 -16.21 16.32
C LEU A 224 -10.11 -16.02 15.26
N LYS A 225 -10.00 -16.65 14.09
CA LYS A 225 -11.04 -16.62 13.05
C LYS A 225 -12.35 -17.22 13.54
N GLN A 226 -12.30 -18.36 14.24
CA GLN A 226 -13.48 -18.98 14.82
C GLN A 226 -14.11 -18.05 15.88
N LYS A 227 -13.32 -17.55 16.82
CA LYS A 227 -13.79 -16.69 17.90
C LYS A 227 -14.38 -15.38 17.37
N ALA A 228 -13.78 -14.78 16.35
CA ALA A 228 -14.33 -13.60 15.68
C ALA A 228 -15.75 -13.86 15.13
N ARG A 229 -16.00 -15.04 14.55
CA ARG A 229 -17.34 -15.42 14.06
C ARG A 229 -18.34 -15.61 15.20
N GLU A 230 -17.94 -16.29 16.28
CA GLU A 230 -18.76 -16.47 17.48
C GLU A 230 -19.18 -15.12 18.09
N GLU A 231 -18.26 -14.17 18.12
CA GLU A 231 -18.45 -12.80 18.64
C GLU A 231 -19.11 -11.84 17.63
N LYS A 232 -19.55 -12.35 16.47
CA LYS A 232 -20.21 -11.61 15.39
C LYS A 232 -19.38 -10.45 14.83
N THR A 233 -18.06 -10.59 14.81
CA THR A 233 -17.10 -9.67 14.20
C THR A 233 -16.30 -10.34 13.06
N THR A 234 -15.28 -9.66 12.53
CA THR A 234 -14.33 -10.17 11.55
C THR A 234 -12.92 -10.20 12.15
N LEU A 235 -11.97 -10.86 11.48
CA LEU A 235 -10.55 -10.75 11.84
C LEU A 235 -10.06 -9.29 11.76
N HIS A 236 -10.59 -8.50 10.82
CA HIS A 236 -10.30 -7.07 10.71
C HIS A 236 -10.80 -6.30 11.94
N GLY A 237 -12.04 -6.52 12.36
CA GLY A 237 -12.59 -5.88 13.58
C GLY A 237 -11.83 -6.29 14.84
N LEU A 238 -11.42 -7.56 14.94
CA LEU A 238 -10.59 -8.06 16.04
C LEU A 238 -9.24 -7.33 16.10
N ILE A 239 -8.51 -7.27 14.97
CA ILE A 239 -7.20 -6.61 14.91
C ILE A 239 -7.34 -5.11 15.14
N GLY A 240 -8.31 -4.44 14.52
CA GLY A 240 -8.56 -3.01 14.72
C GLY A 240 -8.90 -2.68 16.17
N SER A 241 -9.67 -3.53 16.85
CA SER A 241 -9.98 -3.36 18.27
C SER A 241 -8.71 -3.48 19.13
N ALA A 242 -7.87 -4.47 18.86
CA ALA A 242 -6.58 -4.61 19.53
C ALA A 242 -5.68 -3.38 19.33
N GLN A 243 -5.60 -2.85 18.09
CA GLN A 243 -4.81 -1.67 17.76
C GLN A 243 -5.30 -0.43 18.50
N LEU A 244 -6.61 -0.18 18.48
CA LEU A 244 -7.20 0.99 19.12
C LEU A 244 -7.09 0.94 20.65
N LEU A 245 -7.26 -0.24 21.25
CA LEU A 245 -7.08 -0.41 22.70
C LEU A 245 -5.63 -0.25 23.13
N ALA A 246 -4.68 -0.86 22.41
CA ALA A 246 -3.25 -0.67 22.68
C ALA A 246 -2.85 0.80 22.60
N LEU A 247 -3.32 1.49 21.54
CA LEU A 247 -3.08 2.92 21.39
C LEU A 247 -3.76 3.75 22.48
N ARG A 248 -4.92 3.33 23.00
CA ARG A 248 -5.61 4.01 24.10
C ARG A 248 -4.81 3.94 25.39
N GLU A 249 -4.07 2.86 25.62
CA GLU A 249 -3.22 2.70 26.82
C GLU A 249 -2.06 3.72 26.86
N GLU A 250 -1.63 4.24 25.70
CA GLU A 250 -0.62 5.31 25.63
C GLU A 250 -1.15 6.64 26.20
N PHE A 251 -2.47 6.87 26.13
CA PHE A 251 -3.10 8.03 26.77
C PHE A 251 -3.17 7.79 28.27
N SER A 252 -2.27 8.44 29.02
CA SER A 252 -2.12 8.34 30.49
C SER A 252 -3.26 9.01 31.29
N ASP A 253 -4.49 8.93 30.80
CA ASP A 253 -5.69 9.50 31.41
C ASP A 253 -6.90 8.54 31.32
N LYS A 254 -8.03 8.96 31.90
CA LYS A 254 -9.33 8.25 31.82
C LYS A 254 -10.33 8.92 30.87
N ALA A 255 -9.92 9.92 30.10
CA ALA A 255 -10.81 10.65 29.21
C ALA A 255 -11.22 9.79 28.01
N ASN A 256 -12.36 10.11 27.42
CA ASN A 256 -12.78 9.48 26.18
C ASN A 256 -12.11 10.18 25.01
N HIS A 257 -11.31 9.42 24.25
CA HIS A 257 -10.59 9.94 23.10
C HIS A 257 -11.25 9.48 21.80
N PRO A 258 -11.54 10.39 20.85
CA PRO A 258 -11.90 10.00 19.50
C PRO A 258 -10.66 9.48 18.78
N MET A 259 -10.72 8.22 18.36
CA MET A 259 -9.62 7.54 17.68
C MET A 259 -10.03 7.15 16.28
N VAL A 260 -9.10 7.24 15.34
CA VAL A 260 -9.35 6.93 13.93
C VAL A 260 -8.63 5.65 13.55
N LEU A 261 -9.37 4.75 12.90
CA LEU A 261 -8.82 3.58 12.23
C LEU A 261 -8.88 3.81 10.72
N THR A 262 -7.73 3.73 10.06
CA THR A 262 -7.64 3.81 8.60
C THR A 262 -7.39 2.43 8.03
N SER A 263 -8.32 1.95 7.22
CA SER A 263 -8.29 0.63 6.59
C SER A 263 -8.13 0.75 5.08
N LEU A 264 -7.29 -0.08 4.48
CA LEU A 264 -7.12 -0.13 3.03
C LEU A 264 -8.14 -1.11 2.44
N ALA A 265 -8.87 -0.68 1.41
CA ALA A 265 -9.81 -1.52 0.68
C ALA A 265 -9.38 -1.69 -0.78
N ASP A 266 -9.51 -2.91 -1.30
CA ASP A 266 -9.27 -3.22 -2.71
C ASP A 266 -10.48 -2.83 -3.55
N MET A 267 -10.25 -1.97 -4.54
CA MET A 267 -11.28 -1.46 -5.43
C MET A 267 -11.51 -2.35 -6.63
N ARG A 268 -10.61 -3.30 -6.97
CA ARG A 268 -10.72 -4.12 -8.20
C ARG A 268 -12.07 -4.81 -8.37
N GLY A 269 -12.64 -5.32 -7.28
CA GLY A 269 -13.97 -5.98 -7.27
C GLY A 269 -15.17 -5.02 -7.22
N GLN A 270 -14.96 -3.71 -7.11
CA GLN A 270 -15.99 -2.68 -6.97
C GLN A 270 -16.17 -1.82 -8.24
N LEU A 271 -15.30 -2.01 -9.23
CA LEU A 271 -15.32 -1.29 -10.51
C LEU A 271 -16.27 -1.95 -11.53
N THR A 272 -16.74 -1.18 -12.50
CA THR A 272 -17.58 -1.69 -13.61
C THR A 272 -16.83 -2.62 -14.55
N GLN A 273 -15.53 -2.39 -14.68
CA GLN A 273 -14.61 -3.26 -15.38
C GLN A 273 -13.57 -3.71 -14.34
N PRO A 274 -13.57 -4.99 -13.95
CA PRO A 274 -12.57 -5.50 -13.02
C PRO A 274 -11.17 -5.25 -13.60
N VAL A 275 -10.30 -4.67 -12.78
CA VAL A 275 -8.87 -4.55 -13.11
C VAL A 275 -8.20 -5.83 -12.63
N LEU A 276 -7.50 -6.49 -13.55
CA LEU A 276 -6.78 -7.73 -13.25
C LEU A 276 -5.66 -7.46 -12.24
N VAL A 277 -5.34 -8.44 -11.39
CA VAL A 277 -4.23 -8.29 -10.44
C VAL A 277 -2.88 -8.24 -11.17
N GLU A 278 -2.87 -8.82 -12.37
CA GLU A 278 -1.78 -8.87 -13.31
C GLU A 278 -1.43 -7.51 -13.93
N GLU A 279 -2.32 -6.53 -13.81
CA GLU A 279 -2.07 -5.15 -14.19
C GLU A 279 -1.39 -4.42 -13.03
N LEU A 280 -0.16 -3.93 -13.27
CA LEU A 280 0.52 -3.04 -12.35
C LEU A 280 -0.23 -1.70 -12.29
N ALA A 281 -1.03 -1.54 -11.23
CA ALA A 281 -1.91 -0.39 -11.04
C ALA A 281 -2.19 -0.15 -9.55
N LEU A 282 -2.47 1.12 -9.22
CA LEU A 282 -2.98 1.56 -7.93
C LEU A 282 -4.50 1.42 -7.88
N GLN A 283 -5.00 0.41 -7.19
CA GLN A 283 -6.44 0.09 -7.08
C GLN A 283 -6.89 -0.05 -5.61
N ILE A 284 -6.34 0.77 -4.72
CA ILE A 284 -6.72 0.84 -3.31
C ILE A 284 -7.43 2.15 -2.98
N THR A 285 -8.26 2.12 -1.94
CA THR A 285 -8.80 3.32 -1.28
C THR A 285 -8.60 3.23 0.23
N PHE A 286 -8.55 4.38 0.89
CA PHE A 286 -8.63 4.48 2.34
C PHE A 286 -10.11 4.49 2.78
N LEU A 287 -10.42 3.72 3.81
CA LEU A 287 -11.65 3.79 4.58
C LEU A 287 -11.27 4.28 5.97
N VAL A 288 -11.81 5.42 6.39
CA VAL A 288 -11.48 6.08 7.65
C VAL A 288 -12.69 5.98 8.57
N THR A 289 -12.55 5.30 9.69
CA THR A 289 -13.61 5.11 10.68
C THR A 289 -13.19 5.74 12.00
N THR A 290 -14.12 6.39 12.70
CA THR A 290 -13.85 7.04 13.99
C THR A 290 -14.57 6.28 15.09
N HIS A 291 -13.86 6.03 16.18
CA HIS A 291 -14.31 5.23 17.32
C HIS A 291 -14.06 5.99 18.62
N ARG A 292 -14.98 5.87 19.58
CA ARG A 292 -14.74 6.33 20.95
C ARG A 292 -14.20 5.16 21.75
N VAL A 293 -13.02 5.32 22.31
CA VAL A 293 -12.36 4.27 23.08
C VAL A 293 -12.17 4.76 24.51
N GLU A 294 -13.02 4.25 25.39
CA GLU A 294 -13.00 4.58 26.82
C GLU A 294 -11.91 3.76 27.54
N CYS A 295 -11.50 4.22 28.72
CA CYS A 295 -10.61 3.43 29.59
C CYS A 295 -11.33 2.13 30.01
N GLY A 296 -10.75 0.98 29.69
CA GLY A 296 -11.37 -0.33 29.94
C GLY A 296 -12.47 -0.71 28.95
N ALA A 297 -12.52 -0.07 27.77
CA ALA A 297 -13.48 -0.42 26.72
C ALA A 297 -13.43 -1.92 26.37
N SER A 298 -14.61 -2.50 26.16
CA SER A 298 -14.75 -3.92 25.85
C SER A 298 -14.17 -4.23 24.47
N PHE A 299 -13.17 -5.12 24.45
CA PHE A 299 -12.52 -5.62 23.24
C PHE A 299 -13.53 -6.07 22.17
N TRP A 300 -14.54 -6.85 22.55
CA TRP A 300 -15.49 -7.43 21.60
C TRP A 300 -16.57 -6.45 21.16
N GLU A 301 -16.95 -5.49 22.00
CA GLU A 301 -17.89 -4.44 21.58
C GLU A 301 -17.24 -3.52 20.55
N LEU A 302 -16.00 -3.09 20.80
CA LEU A 302 -15.23 -2.29 19.84
C LEU A 302 -14.98 -3.06 18.53
N ALA A 303 -14.66 -4.35 18.60
CA ALA A 303 -14.51 -5.17 17.41
C ALA A 303 -15.80 -5.28 16.59
N ARG A 304 -16.97 -5.30 17.23
CA ARG A 304 -18.27 -5.29 16.53
C ARG A 304 -18.60 -3.92 15.95
N ASP A 305 -18.24 -2.84 16.64
CA ASP A 305 -18.40 -1.47 16.13
C ASP A 305 -17.57 -1.25 14.87
N ILE A 306 -16.29 -1.64 14.87
CA ILE A 306 -15.41 -1.57 13.69
C ILE A 306 -15.99 -2.33 12.49
N ARG A 307 -16.60 -3.49 12.71
CA ARG A 307 -17.23 -4.27 11.62
C ARG A 307 -18.46 -3.56 11.01
N GLN A 308 -19.16 -2.74 11.79
CA GLN A 308 -20.43 -2.14 11.36
C GLN A 308 -20.26 -0.87 10.52
N GLN A 309 -19.08 -0.26 10.55
CA GLN A 309 -18.71 0.90 9.75
C GLN A 309 -18.38 0.49 8.30
#